data_AF-A0A059XA61-F1
#
_entry.id   AF-A0A059XA61-F1
#
_cell.length_a   1.000
_cell.length_b   1.000
_cell.length_c   1.000
_cell.angle_alpha   90.00
_cell.angle_beta   90.00
_cell.angle_gamma   90.00
#
_symmetry.space_group_name_H-M   'P 1'
#
loop_
_entity.id
_entity.type
_entity.pdbx_description
1 polymer ?
#
loop_
_entity_poly.entity_id
_entity_poly.type
_entity_poly.pdbx_seq_one_letter_code
_entity_poly.pdbx_strand_id
1 'polypeptide(L)'
;MATSQQIIDETKKWISDVVVGCNFCPFAANVLKQQTVHYQVETSDVPGICLDSFLVETTRLDNEINIETSFLIFPNAFASFDDYLDCVRLAERSLKQNGYEGIYQLASFHPLYLFADAAEKDG
;
A
#
# COMPACT_ATOMS: atom_id res chain seq x y z
N MET A 1 -16.93 13.92 -4.93
CA MET A 1 -15.75 13.03 -4.95
C MET A 1 -14.72 13.64 -4.02
N ALA A 2 -14.05 12.84 -3.19
CA ALA A 2 -12.95 13.32 -2.37
C ALA A 2 -11.76 13.71 -3.27
N THR A 3 -11.02 14.75 -2.90
CA THR A 3 -9.79 15.12 -3.60
C THR A 3 -8.66 14.16 -3.22
N SER A 4 -7.61 14.06 -4.04
CA SER A 4 -6.43 13.26 -3.71
C SER A 4 -5.84 13.66 -2.35
N GLN A 5 -5.86 14.95 -2.01
CA GLN A 5 -5.38 15.43 -0.71
C GLN A 5 -6.22 14.89 0.46
N GLN A 6 -7.56 14.87 0.32
CA GLN A 6 -8.44 14.32 1.34
C GLN A 6 -8.19 12.82 1.56
N ILE A 7 -8.03 12.06 0.46
CA ILE A 7 -7.72 10.62 0.51
C ILE A 7 -6.38 10.37 1.21
N ILE A 8 -5.37 11.19 0.92
CA ILE A 8 -4.05 11.09 1.56
C ILE A 8 -4.16 11.39 3.06
N ASP A 9 -4.90 12.43 3.45
CA ASP A 9 -5.04 12.82 4.86
C ASP A 9 -5.82 11.75 5.66
N GLU A 10 -6.86 11.18 5.07
CA GLU A 10 -7.60 10.04 5.64
C GLU A 10 -6.70 8.79 5.76
N THR A 11 -5.91 8.49 4.73
CA THR A 11 -4.96 7.36 4.76
C THR A 11 -3.90 7.56 5.85
N LYS A 12 -3.32 8.76 5.97
CA LYS A 12 -2.35 9.09 7.03
C LYS A 12 -2.95 8.88 8.42
N LYS A 13 -4.19 9.33 8.62
CA LYS A 13 -4.91 9.13 9.87
C LYS A 13 -5.10 7.65 10.16
N TRP A 14 -5.53 6.86 9.17
CA TRP A 14 -5.70 5.42 9.32
C TRP A 14 -4.39 4.70 9.65
N ILE A 15 -3.27 5.05 8.99
CA ILE A 15 -1.95 4.47 9.31
C ILE A 15 -1.58 4.77 10.77
N SER A 16 -1.78 6.01 11.23
CA SER A 16 -1.52 6.40 12.62
C SER A 16 -2.40 5.62 13.61
N ASP A 17 -3.72 5.60 13.38
CA ASP A 17 -4.69 5.08 14.34
C ASP A 17 -4.71 3.54 14.37
N VAL A 18 -4.53 2.90 13.21
CA VAL A 18 -4.68 1.44 13.07
C VAL A 18 -3.33 0.75 12.94
N VAL A 19 -2.51 1.13 11.95
CA VAL A 19 -1.25 0.39 11.69
C VAL A 19 -0.24 0.60 12.82
N VAL A 20 -0.08 1.84 13.27
CA VAL A 20 0.79 2.17 14.41
C VAL A 20 0.07 1.90 15.74
N GLY A 21 -1.17 2.37 15.89
CA GLY A 21 -1.95 2.21 17.12
C GLY A 21 -2.18 0.75 17.55
N CYS A 22 -2.41 -0.15 16.59
CA CYS A 22 -2.57 -1.59 16.84
C CYS A 22 -1.25 -2.38 16.71
N ASN A 23 -0.11 -1.70 16.49
CA ASN A 23 1.21 -2.31 16.33
C ASN A 23 1.27 -3.38 15.22
N PHE A 24 0.52 -3.19 14.12
CA PHE A 24 0.49 -4.11 12.99
C PHE A 24 1.76 -4.07 12.14
N CYS A 25 2.48 -2.95 12.17
CA CYS A 25 3.78 -2.84 11.54
C CYS A 25 4.74 -2.08 12.46
N PRO A 26 5.81 -2.73 12.98
CA PRO A 26 6.78 -2.05 13.84
C PRO A 26 7.55 -0.95 13.08
N PHE A 27 7.54 -0.98 11.74
CA PHE A 27 8.24 -0.02 10.90
C PHE A 27 7.40 1.24 10.59
N ALA A 28 6.08 1.14 10.61
CA ALA A 28 5.19 2.24 10.22
C ALA A 28 5.38 3.51 11.05
N ALA A 29 5.66 3.34 12.35
CA ALA A 29 5.88 4.47 13.27
C ALA A 29 7.16 5.26 12.93
N ASN A 30 8.20 4.60 12.45
CA ASN A 30 9.45 5.25 12.06
C ASN A 30 9.31 5.92 10.68
N VAL A 31 8.68 5.23 9.74
CA VAL A 31 8.38 5.74 8.39
C VAL A 31 7.60 7.06 8.46
N LEU A 32 6.56 7.15 9.29
CA LEU A 32 5.79 8.39 9.46
C LEU A 32 6.61 9.55 10.06
N LYS A 33 7.64 9.27 10.85
CA LYS A 33 8.46 10.30 11.53
C LYS A 33 9.53 10.89 10.64
N GLN A 34 10.05 10.12 9.69
CA GLN A 34 11.23 10.53 8.92
C GLN A 34 10.90 11.44 7.72
N GLN A 35 9.62 11.71 7.43
CA GLN A 35 9.16 12.52 6.28
C GLN A 35 9.67 12.05 4.91
N THR A 36 10.24 10.84 4.82
CA THR A 36 10.74 10.19 3.60
C THR A 36 9.63 9.40 2.89
N VAL A 37 8.37 9.84 3.05
CA VAL A 37 7.18 9.11 2.59
C VAL A 37 6.50 9.83 1.45
N HIS A 38 6.38 9.14 0.32
CA HIS A 38 5.56 9.59 -0.80
C HIS A 38 4.16 8.99 -0.72
N TYR A 39 3.15 9.75 -1.15
CA TYR A 39 1.77 9.30 -1.22
C TYR A 39 1.25 9.56 -2.64
N GLN A 40 0.92 8.49 -3.35
CA GLN A 40 0.35 8.52 -4.68
C GLN A 40 -1.08 8.00 -4.64
N VAL A 41 -2.02 8.76 -5.19
CA VAL A 41 -3.42 8.32 -5.34
C VAL A 41 -3.67 7.94 -6.79
N GLU A 42 -4.10 6.71 -7.02
CA GLU A 42 -4.49 6.20 -8.35
C GLU A 42 -6.00 5.99 -8.40
N THR A 43 -6.69 6.83 -9.17
CA THR A 43 -8.16 6.82 -9.24
C THR A 43 -8.72 5.86 -10.27
N SER A 44 -7.88 5.27 -11.13
CA SER A 44 -8.28 4.24 -12.07
C SER A 44 -8.67 2.96 -11.33
N ASP A 45 -9.69 2.27 -11.84
CA ASP A 45 -10.11 0.93 -11.44
C ASP A 45 -9.60 -0.16 -12.40
N VAL A 46 -8.83 0.23 -13.42
CA VAL A 46 -8.31 -0.69 -14.44
C VAL A 46 -7.07 -1.40 -13.88
N PRO A 47 -7.06 -2.74 -13.77
CA PRO A 47 -5.95 -3.47 -13.13
C PRO A 47 -4.58 -3.22 -13.77
N GLY A 48 -4.53 -3.07 -15.09
CA GLY A 48 -3.28 -2.75 -15.80
C GLY A 48 -2.71 -1.39 -15.39
N ILE A 49 -3.56 -0.37 -15.27
CA ILE A 49 -3.14 0.96 -14.82
C ILE A 49 -2.69 0.92 -13.36
N CYS A 50 -3.37 0.13 -12.51
CA CYS A 50 -2.96 -0.01 -11.12
C CYS A 50 -1.56 -0.63 -10.98
N LEU A 51 -1.24 -1.65 -11.79
CA LEU A 51 0.08 -2.28 -11.81
C LEU A 51 1.15 -1.35 -12.39
N ASP A 52 0.81 -0.59 -13.44
CA ASP A 52 1.72 0.42 -14.00
C ASP A 52 2.04 1.51 -12.97
N SER A 53 1.04 1.99 -12.23
CA SER A 53 1.24 2.96 -11.15
C SER A 53 2.11 2.39 -10.03
N PHE A 54 2.02 1.09 -9.74
CA PHE A 54 2.95 0.41 -8.82
C PHE A 54 4.41 0.45 -9.33
N LEU A 55 4.64 0.13 -10.61
CA LEU A 55 5.96 0.17 -11.23
C LEU A 55 6.56 1.58 -11.31
N VAL A 56 5.72 2.59 -11.52
CA VAL A 56 6.13 3.99 -11.46
C VAL A 56 6.66 4.32 -10.07
N GLU A 57 5.98 3.85 -9.02
CA GLU A 57 6.41 4.11 -7.64
C GLU A 57 7.68 3.33 -7.25
N THR A 58 7.90 2.11 -7.75
CA THR A 58 9.19 1.43 -7.55
C THR A 58 10.33 2.20 -8.24
N THR A 59 10.07 2.72 -9.45
CA THR A 59 11.03 3.56 -10.18
C THR A 59 11.28 4.89 -9.47
N ARG A 60 10.27 5.45 -8.79
CA ARG A 60 10.43 6.67 -7.99
C ARG A 60 11.40 6.45 -6.83
N LEU A 61 11.23 5.34 -6.10
CA LEU A 61 12.10 5.00 -4.97
C LEU A 61 13.57 4.86 -5.39
N ASP A 62 13.85 4.37 -6.60
CA ASP A 62 15.22 4.30 -7.13
C ASP A 62 15.83 5.68 -7.43
N ASN A 63 15.01 6.61 -7.93
CA ASN A 63 15.49 7.89 -8.44
C ASN A 63 15.50 9.00 -7.38
N GLU A 64 14.61 8.94 -6.40
CA GLU A 64 14.42 9.96 -5.37
C GLU A 64 14.97 9.47 -4.02
N ILE A 65 16.26 9.72 -3.77
CA ILE A 65 16.97 9.26 -2.56
C ILE A 65 16.39 9.74 -1.22
N ASN A 66 15.52 10.75 -1.27
CA ASN A 66 14.82 11.32 -0.11
C ASN A 66 13.49 10.61 0.18
N ILE A 67 13.10 9.63 -0.63
CA ILE A 67 11.91 8.80 -0.43
C ILE A 67 12.37 7.39 -0.11
N GLU A 68 12.04 6.92 1.09
CA GLU A 68 12.33 5.55 1.54
C GLU A 68 11.09 4.65 1.45
N THR A 69 9.89 5.25 1.41
CA THR A 69 8.64 4.51 1.35
C THR A 69 7.64 5.25 0.47
N SER A 70 6.97 4.54 -0.44
CA SER A 70 5.84 5.06 -1.19
C SER A 70 4.56 4.33 -0.81
N PHE A 71 3.50 5.09 -0.53
CA PHE A 71 2.14 4.58 -0.38
C PHE A 71 1.35 4.85 -1.66
N LEU A 72 0.99 3.79 -2.36
CA LEU A 72 0.08 3.82 -3.49
C LEU A 72 -1.34 3.49 -3.02
N ILE A 73 -2.27 4.43 -3.22
CA ILE A 73 -3.64 4.38 -2.69
C ILE A 73 -4.63 4.26 -3.83
N PHE A 74 -5.48 3.23 -3.78
CA PHE A 74 -6.50 2.96 -4.79
C PHE A 74 -7.92 3.18 -4.23
N PRO A 75 -8.46 4.41 -4.26
CA PRO A 75 -9.80 4.71 -3.72
C PRO A 75 -10.96 4.04 -4.48
N ASN A 76 -10.76 3.71 -5.76
CA ASN A 76 -11.83 3.25 -6.65
C ASN A 76 -11.62 1.83 -7.20
N ALA A 77 -10.47 1.21 -6.92
CA ALA A 77 -10.14 -0.11 -7.42
C ALA A 77 -10.31 -1.18 -6.33
N PHE A 78 -10.30 -2.45 -6.75
CA PHE A 78 -10.19 -3.60 -5.86
C PHE A 78 -11.31 -3.75 -4.82
N ALA A 79 -12.56 -3.44 -5.19
CA ALA A 79 -13.71 -3.72 -4.31
C ALA A 79 -13.86 -5.22 -3.98
N SER A 80 -13.44 -6.10 -4.90
CA SER A 80 -13.32 -7.54 -4.68
C SER A 80 -11.98 -7.88 -4.03
N PHE A 81 -12.02 -8.64 -2.94
CA PHE A 81 -10.81 -9.09 -2.26
C PHE A 81 -9.97 -10.03 -3.13
N ASP A 82 -10.59 -10.82 -4.01
CA ASP A 82 -9.85 -11.71 -4.91
C ASP A 82 -9.06 -10.90 -5.95
N ASP A 83 -9.67 -9.86 -6.53
CA ASP A 83 -9.01 -8.97 -7.49
C ASP A 83 -7.85 -8.21 -6.82
N TYR A 84 -8.04 -7.78 -5.58
CA TYR A 84 -6.99 -7.22 -4.74
C TYR A 84 -5.81 -8.19 -4.59
N LEU A 85 -6.09 -9.45 -4.19
CA LEU A 85 -5.05 -10.46 -3.98
C LEU A 85 -4.31 -10.80 -5.27
N ASP A 86 -5.00 -10.85 -6.41
CA ASP A 86 -4.37 -11.01 -7.71
C ASP A 86 -3.43 -9.86 -8.03
N CYS A 87 -3.85 -8.61 -7.78
CA CYS A 87 -2.97 -7.46 -7.96
C CYS A 87 -1.72 -7.51 -7.07
N VAL A 88 -1.89 -7.88 -5.79
CA VAL A 88 -0.75 -8.03 -4.86
C VAL A 88 0.22 -9.10 -5.38
N ARG A 89 -0.28 -10.26 -5.80
CA ARG A 89 0.56 -11.33 -6.39
C ARG A 89 1.33 -10.86 -7.62
N LEU A 90 0.69 -10.08 -8.49
CA LEU A 90 1.34 -9.51 -9.68
C LEU A 90 2.42 -8.49 -9.29
N ALA A 91 2.15 -7.62 -8.32
CA ALA A 91 3.11 -6.65 -7.81
C ALA A 91 4.34 -7.33 -7.18
N GLU A 92 4.15 -8.35 -6.33
CA GLU A 92 5.25 -9.14 -5.75
C GLU A 92 6.08 -9.84 -6.82
N ARG A 93 5.43 -10.45 -7.81
CA ARG A 93 6.11 -11.08 -8.94
C ARG A 93 6.92 -10.05 -9.73
N SER A 94 6.37 -8.86 -9.94
CA SER A 94 7.03 -7.76 -10.64
C SER A 94 8.29 -7.31 -9.91
N LEU A 95 8.25 -7.18 -8.57
CA LEU A 95 9.44 -6.87 -7.78
C LEU A 95 10.57 -7.88 -8.03
N LYS A 96 10.25 -9.17 -8.01
CA LYS A 96 11.25 -10.24 -8.28
C LYS A 96 11.81 -10.16 -9.69
N GLN A 97 10.94 -9.97 -10.69
CA GLN A 97 11.34 -9.91 -12.10
C GLN A 97 12.23 -8.71 -12.42
N ASN A 98 12.03 -7.60 -11.72
CA ASN A 98 12.84 -6.38 -11.88
C ASN A 98 14.06 -6.34 -10.95
N GLY A 99 14.34 -7.40 -10.19
CA GLY A 99 15.53 -7.49 -9.33
C GLY A 99 15.41 -6.73 -8.00
N TYR A 100 14.20 -6.35 -7.58
CA TYR A 100 13.95 -5.69 -6.30
C TYR A 100 13.76 -6.66 -5.13
N GLU A 101 13.92 -7.97 -5.34
CA GLU A 101 13.85 -8.96 -4.27
C GLU A 101 14.92 -8.69 -3.21
N GLY A 102 14.49 -8.46 -1.97
CA GLY A 102 15.36 -8.07 -0.86
C GLY A 102 15.76 -6.59 -0.84
N ILE A 103 15.38 -5.80 -1.84
CA ILE A 103 15.57 -4.34 -1.90
C ILE A 103 14.31 -3.64 -1.39
N TYR A 104 13.17 -3.92 -2.00
CA TYR A 104 11.87 -3.38 -1.61
C TYR A 104 10.99 -4.45 -0.98
N GLN A 105 10.27 -4.07 0.07
CA GLN A 105 9.26 -4.89 0.70
C GLN A 105 7.88 -4.34 0.36
N LEU A 106 7.00 -5.20 -0.16
CA LEU A 106 5.60 -4.85 -0.39
C LEU A 106 4.78 -5.20 0.85
N ALA A 107 4.29 -4.17 1.54
CA ALA A 107 3.23 -4.30 2.53
C ALA A 107 1.92 -3.84 1.88
N SER A 108 0.87 -4.64 1.99
CA SER A 108 -0.42 -4.38 1.34
C SER A 108 -1.56 -4.49 2.36
N PHE A 109 -2.56 -3.61 2.24
CA PHE A 109 -3.71 -3.58 3.13
C PHE A 109 -5.01 -3.47 2.34
N HIS A 110 -6.04 -4.18 2.80
CA HIS A 110 -7.38 -4.13 2.25
C HIS A 110 -8.41 -4.13 3.39
N PRO A 111 -9.55 -3.41 3.28
CA PRO A 111 -10.57 -3.40 4.33
C PRO A 111 -11.15 -4.77 4.69
N LEU A 112 -11.15 -5.70 3.73
CA LEU A 112 -11.61 -7.09 3.92
C LEU A 112 -10.49 -8.06 4.34
N TYR A 113 -9.29 -7.58 4.65
CA TYR A 113 -8.20 -8.44 5.10
C TYR A 113 -8.55 -9.03 6.48
N LEU A 114 -8.87 -10.32 6.50
CA LEU A 114 -9.09 -11.06 7.74
C LEU A 114 -7.76 -11.74 8.12
N PHE A 115 -7.18 -11.33 9.25
CA PHE A 115 -6.04 -12.03 9.80
C PHE A 115 -6.48 -13.42 10.25
N ALA A 116 -5.66 -14.45 10.00
CA ALA A 116 -5.99 -15.84 10.35
C ALA A 116 -6.26 -16.06 11.86
N ASP A 117 -5.83 -15.14 12.73
CA ASP A 117 -6.11 -15.13 14.17
C ASP A 117 -7.33 -14.28 14.57
N ALA A 118 -8.10 -13.76 13.61
CA ALA A 118 -9.44 -13.27 13.88
C ALA A 118 -10.30 -14.49 14.20
N ALA A 119 -10.27 -14.88 15.48
CA ALA A 119 -11.13 -15.91 16.03
C ALA A 119 -12.52 -15.77 15.40
N GLU A 120 -13.02 -16.85 14.81
CA GLU A 120 -14.43 -17.04 14.58
C GLU A 120 -15.13 -16.63 15.88
N LYS A 121 -15.70 -15.43 15.88
CA LYS A 121 -16.38 -14.94 17.06
C LYS A 121 -17.73 -15.64 17.04
N ASP A 122 -17.73 -16.79 17.69
CA ASP A 122 -18.82 -17.54 18.31
C ASP A 122 -20.20 -17.46 17.63
N GLY A 123 -20.62 -18.60 17.07
CA GLY A 123 -21.94 -19.23 17.28
C GLY A 123 -23.21 -18.45 16.94
#